data_AF-A0A7S0BSR7-F1
#
_entry.id   AF-A0A7S0BSR7-F1
#
_cell.length_a   1.000
_cell.length_b   1.000
_cell.length_c   1.000
_cell.angle_alpha   90.00
_cell.angle_beta   90.00
_cell.angle_gamma   90.00
#
_symmetry.space_group_name_H-M   'P 1'
#
loop_
_entity.id
_entity.type
_entity.pdbx_description
1 polymer ?
#
loop_
_entity_poly.entity_id
_entity_poly.type
_entity_poly.pdbx_seq_one_letter_code
_entity_poly.pdbx_strand_id
1 'polypeptide(L)'
;EGGCGACTVMVSGYRRGRIEHKSVNGCLFPLPMADNLSVTTIEGIGNRKGGLHPVQKRIVEGHGSQCGFCTPGIVMSMYTLLRQKCSEGEELTAHDVEENFDGNLCRCTGYRPIL
;
A
#
# COMPACT_ATOMS: atom_id res chain seq x y z
N GLU A 1 -9.35 3.93 -14.47
CA GLU A 1 -10.69 3.72 -13.83
C GLU A 1 -10.63 3.23 -12.39
N GLY A 2 -9.45 2.94 -11.80
CA GLY A 2 -9.32 2.69 -10.36
C GLY A 2 -9.68 1.28 -9.87
N GLY A 3 -10.08 0.36 -10.77
CA GLY A 3 -10.54 -0.97 -10.37
C GLY A 3 -9.47 -2.02 -10.06
N CYS A 4 -8.17 -1.75 -10.31
CA CYS A 4 -7.12 -2.77 -10.18
C CYS A 4 -6.12 -2.57 -9.04
N GLY A 5 -6.03 -1.37 -8.45
CA GLY A 5 -5.09 -1.06 -7.36
C GLY A 5 -3.60 -1.06 -7.74
N ALA A 6 -3.23 -1.38 -8.98
CA ALA A 6 -1.81 -1.42 -9.38
C ALA A 6 -1.10 -0.06 -9.24
N CYS A 7 -1.85 1.04 -9.26
CA CYS A 7 -1.36 2.41 -9.09
C CYS A 7 -1.50 2.94 -7.65
N THR A 8 -1.69 2.08 -6.65
CA THR A 8 -1.86 2.52 -5.26
C THR A 8 -0.61 3.24 -4.75
N VAL A 9 -0.82 4.43 -4.17
CA VAL A 9 0.19 5.20 -3.45
C VAL A 9 -0.39 5.65 -2.10
N MET A 10 0.47 5.97 -1.14
CA MET A 10 0.03 6.53 0.14
C MET A 10 0.08 8.05 0.07
N VAL A 11 -0.98 8.72 0.49
CA VAL A 11 -1.00 10.16 0.75
C VAL A 11 -1.11 10.41 2.25
N SER A 12 -0.30 11.34 2.75
CA SER A 12 -0.28 11.72 4.16
C SER A 12 -0.51 13.21 4.30
N GLY A 13 -1.32 13.63 5.27
CA GLY A 13 -1.59 15.04 5.54
C GLY A 13 -1.89 15.28 7.01
N TYR A 14 -1.63 16.50 7.47
CA TYR A 14 -1.99 16.90 8.84
C TYR A 14 -3.45 17.37 8.87
N ARG A 15 -4.30 16.65 9.60
CA ARG A 15 -5.73 16.94 9.73
C ARG A 15 -6.17 16.69 11.17
N ARG A 16 -7.03 17.57 11.70
CA ARG A 16 -7.63 17.42 13.04
C ARG A 16 -6.60 17.18 14.16
N GLY A 17 -5.45 17.83 14.09
CA GLY A 17 -4.41 17.73 15.11
C GLY A 17 -3.48 16.50 14.99
N ARG A 18 -3.66 15.64 13.98
CA ARG A 18 -2.86 14.43 13.77
C ARG A 18 -2.45 14.24 12.31
N ILE A 19 -1.47 13.38 12.06
CA ILE A 19 -1.11 12.94 10.70
C ILE A 19 -2.06 11.81 10.31
N GLU A 20 -2.78 11.96 9.20
CA GLU A 20 -3.63 10.92 8.62
C GLU A 20 -2.96 10.33 7.38
N HIS A 21 -3.00 9.01 7.25
CA HIS A 21 -2.48 8.24 6.12
C HIS A 21 -3.64 7.62 5.34
N LYS A 22 -3.62 7.69 4.00
CA LYS A 22 -4.63 7.07 3.14
C LYS A 22 -4.01 6.48 1.88
N SER A 23 -4.52 5.34 1.44
CA SER A 23 -4.20 4.77 0.14
C SER A 23 -5.10 5.40 -0.91
N VAL A 24 -4.54 5.75 -2.06
CA VAL A 24 -5.28 6.32 -3.19
C VAL A 24 -4.82 5.68 -4.49
N ASN A 25 -5.75 5.57 -5.44
CA ASN A 25 -5.44 5.22 -6.81
C ASN A 25 -4.78 6.41 -7.52
N GLY A 26 -3.47 6.35 -7.75
CA GLY A 26 -2.74 7.42 -8.43
C GLY A 26 -3.28 7.77 -9.81
N CYS A 27 -3.86 6.80 -10.53
CA CYS A 27 -4.47 7.04 -11.84
C CYS A 27 -5.73 7.92 -11.80
N LEU A 28 -6.34 8.12 -10.63
CA LEU A 28 -7.54 8.94 -10.43
C LEU A 28 -7.32 10.09 -9.45
N PHE A 29 -6.12 10.24 -8.88
CA PHE A 29 -5.81 11.28 -7.89
C PHE A 29 -5.22 12.51 -8.59
N PRO A 30 -5.97 13.61 -8.76
CA PRO A 30 -5.49 14.78 -9.49
C PRO A 30 -4.39 15.47 -8.72
N LEU A 31 -3.32 15.84 -9.43
CA LEU A 31 -2.13 16.46 -8.83
C LEU A 31 -2.46 17.70 -7.96
N PRO A 32 -3.41 18.60 -8.31
CA PRO A 32 -3.76 19.72 -7.45
C PRO A 32 -4.31 19.34 -6.07
N MET A 33 -4.88 18.13 -5.91
CA MET A 33 -5.33 17.65 -4.59
C MET A 33 -4.17 17.21 -3.69
N ALA A 34 -2.97 17.06 -4.24
CA ALA A 34 -1.76 16.75 -3.49
C ALA A 34 -1.18 17.98 -2.77
N ASP A 35 -1.74 19.17 -2.96
CA ASP A 35 -1.28 20.37 -2.26
C ASP A 35 -1.27 20.16 -0.74
N ASN A 36 -0.15 20.51 -0.11
CA ASN A 36 0.11 20.28 1.31
C ASN A 36 -0.01 18.81 1.78
N LEU A 37 0.05 17.84 0.86
CA LEU A 37 0.12 16.41 1.18
C LEU A 37 1.49 15.83 0.84
N SER A 38 1.89 14.79 1.55
CA SER A 38 3.08 13.99 1.24
C SER A 38 2.67 12.70 0.54
N VAL A 39 3.17 12.51 -0.68
CA VAL A 39 2.96 11.29 -1.47
C VAL A 39 4.13 10.33 -1.24
N THR A 40 3.83 9.08 -0.88
CA THR A 40 4.82 8.00 -0.76
C THR A 40 4.50 6.90 -1.77
N THR A 41 5.49 6.53 -2.58
CA THR A 41 5.41 5.44 -3.56
C THR A 41 6.20 4.22 -3.09
N ILE A 42 6.19 3.15 -3.89
CA ILE A 42 6.88 1.89 -3.59
C ILE A 42 8.39 2.08 -3.36
N GLU A 43 9.03 2.99 -4.09
CA GLU A 43 10.46 3.29 -3.95
C GLU A 43 10.77 4.08 -2.67
N GLY A 44 9.77 4.81 -2.15
CA GLY A 44 9.90 5.67 -0.98
C GLY A 44 9.97 4.89 0.33
N ILE A 45 9.50 3.65 0.38
CA ILE A 45 9.53 2.81 1.58
C ILE A 45 10.77 1.92 1.66
N GLY A 46 11.44 1.68 0.54
CA GLY A 46 12.58 0.78 0.45
C GLY A 46 12.94 0.48 -1.00
N ASN A 47 14.22 0.18 -1.23
CA ASN A 47 14.75 -0.10 -2.57
C ASN A 47 16.04 -0.92 -2.50
N ARG A 48 16.57 -1.35 -3.65
CA ARG A 48 17.77 -2.21 -3.72
C ARG A 48 19.04 -1.56 -3.16
N LYS A 49 19.10 -0.22 -3.07
CA LYS A 49 20.27 0.50 -2.53
C LYS A 49 20.17 0.68 -1.02
N GLY A 50 18.97 0.98 -0.51
CA GLY A 50 18.71 1.27 0.92
C GLY A 50 18.19 0.07 1.73
N GLY A 51 17.96 -1.08 1.09
CA GLY A 51 17.29 -2.22 1.69
C GLY A 51 15.78 -2.19 1.47
N LEU A 52 15.18 -3.37 1.53
CA LEU A 52 13.74 -3.56 1.36
C LEU A 52 13.01 -3.34 2.69
N HIS A 53 11.86 -2.66 2.62
CA HIS A 53 10.92 -2.59 3.74
C HIS A 53 10.45 -4.00 4.12
N PRO A 54 10.15 -4.30 5.40
CA PRO A 54 9.62 -5.61 5.80
C PRO A 54 8.44 -6.09 4.95
N VAL A 55 7.51 -5.22 4.56
CA VAL A 55 6.38 -5.57 3.67
C VAL A 55 6.88 -6.05 2.29
N GLN A 56 7.83 -5.33 1.68
CA GLN A 56 8.43 -5.73 0.40
C GLN A 56 9.13 -7.08 0.53
N LYS A 57 9.89 -7.27 1.60
CA LYS A 57 10.66 -8.50 1.86
C LYS A 57 9.74 -9.70 2.05
N ARG A 58 8.69 -9.58 2.86
CA ARG A 58 7.73 -10.65 3.14
C ARG A 58 6.95 -11.11 1.90
N ILE A 59 6.54 -10.19 1.03
CA ILE A 59 5.90 -10.53 -0.25
C ILE A 59 6.81 -11.40 -1.11
N VAL A 60 8.12 -11.09 -1.16
CA VAL A 60 9.08 -11.87 -1.96
C VAL A 60 9.32 -13.23 -1.32
N GLU A 61 9.58 -13.27 -0.01
CA GLU A 61 9.86 -14.52 0.73
C GLU A 61 8.66 -15.47 0.77
N GLY A 62 7.44 -14.93 0.81
CA GLY A 62 6.19 -15.70 0.79
C GLY A 62 5.75 -16.15 -0.61
N HIS A 63 6.53 -15.88 -1.65
CA HIS A 63 6.14 -16.14 -3.05
C HIS A 63 4.86 -15.39 -3.48
N GLY A 64 4.58 -14.24 -2.86
CA GLY A 64 3.47 -13.34 -3.15
C GLY A 64 3.62 -12.53 -4.45
N SER A 65 4.64 -12.82 -5.25
CA SER A 65 4.91 -12.15 -6.54
C SER A 65 5.32 -13.17 -7.61
N GLN A 66 4.71 -13.06 -8.79
CA GLN A 66 5.07 -13.83 -9.99
C GLN A 66 5.47 -12.89 -11.13
N CYS A 67 4.51 -12.34 -11.89
CA CYS A 67 4.81 -11.36 -12.94
C CYS A 67 5.29 -10.00 -12.40
N GLY A 68 5.03 -9.72 -11.11
CA GLY A 68 5.47 -8.52 -10.41
C GLY A 68 4.65 -7.26 -10.67
N PHE A 69 3.75 -7.24 -11.65
CA PHE A 69 3.08 -6.00 -12.08
C PHE A 69 2.15 -5.40 -11.01
N CYS A 70 1.38 -6.23 -10.31
CA CYS A 70 0.49 -5.78 -9.23
C CYS A 70 1.22 -5.54 -7.90
N THR A 71 2.46 -6.00 -7.76
CA THR A 71 3.18 -6.03 -6.49
C THR A 71 3.37 -4.65 -5.86
N PRO A 72 3.71 -3.58 -6.59
CA PRO A 72 3.79 -2.24 -6.01
C PRO A 72 2.48 -1.80 -5.34
N GLY A 73 1.35 -1.99 -6.02
CA GLY A 73 0.03 -1.63 -5.49
C GLY A 73 -0.32 -2.37 -4.21
N ILE A 74 -0.15 -3.70 -4.22
CA ILE A 74 -0.39 -4.57 -3.06
C ILE A 74 0.49 -4.16 -1.88
N VAL A 75 1.79 -3.95 -2.11
CA VAL A 75 2.73 -3.52 -1.07
C VAL A 75 2.33 -2.17 -0.49
N MET A 76 1.93 -1.21 -1.33
CA MET A 76 1.52 0.11 -0.87
C MET A 76 0.20 0.09 -0.11
N SER A 77 -0.76 -0.76 -0.49
CA SER A 77 -1.97 -1.00 0.29
C SER A 77 -1.65 -1.55 1.67
N MET A 78 -0.82 -2.60 1.77
CA MET A 78 -0.45 -3.18 3.07
C MET A 78 0.35 -2.19 3.94
N TYR A 79 1.29 -1.48 3.33
CA TYR A 79 2.07 -0.46 4.02
C TYR A 79 1.18 0.63 4.59
N THR A 80 0.18 1.10 3.83
CA THR A 80 -0.73 2.15 4.29
C THR A 80 -1.59 1.68 5.46
N LEU A 81 -2.13 0.45 5.40
CA LEU A 81 -2.91 -0.14 6.49
C LEU A 81 -2.10 -0.21 7.80
N LEU A 82 -0.87 -0.69 7.72
CA LEU A 82 0.04 -0.74 8.88
C LEU A 82 0.29 0.65 9.48
N ARG A 83 0.44 1.67 8.63
CA ARG A 83 0.64 3.05 9.06
C ARG A 83 -0.60 3.63 9.74
N GLN A 84 -1.80 3.31 9.25
CA GLN A 84 -3.07 3.71 9.85
C GLN A 84 -3.24 3.08 11.23
N LYS A 85 -3.18 1.75 11.33
CA LYS A 85 -3.31 1.01 12.60
C LYS A 85 -2.31 1.47 13.65
N CYS A 86 -1.05 1.66 13.25
CA CYS A 86 -0.01 2.20 14.13
C CYS A 86 -0.32 3.63 14.61
N SER A 87 -0.83 4.51 13.74
CA SER A 87 -1.18 5.89 14.12
C SER A 87 -2.41 5.99 15.04
N GLU A 88 -3.28 4.98 15.00
CA GLU A 88 -4.51 4.91 15.79
C GLU A 88 -4.34 4.09 17.07
N GLY A 89 -3.20 3.39 17.21
CA GLY A 89 -2.94 2.49 18.34
C GLY A 89 -3.82 1.24 18.30
N GLU A 90 -4.27 0.84 17.11
CA GLU A 90 -5.13 -0.31 16.90
C GLU A 90 -4.31 -1.57 16.57
N GLU A 91 -4.79 -2.70 17.08
CA GLU A 91 -4.30 -4.03 16.67
C GLU A 91 -4.71 -4.32 15.22
N LEU A 92 -3.82 -4.98 14.49
CA LEU A 92 -4.09 -5.45 13.13
C LEU A 92 -4.74 -6.84 13.18
N THR A 93 -5.90 -6.99 12.54
CA THR A 93 -6.58 -8.28 12.41
C THR A 93 -6.44 -8.87 11.01
N ALA A 94 -6.68 -10.18 10.86
CA ALA A 94 -6.71 -10.82 9.54
C ALA A 94 -7.81 -10.24 8.64
N HIS A 95 -8.97 -9.90 9.22
CA HIS A 95 -10.08 -9.27 8.51
C HIS A 95 -9.69 -7.90 7.92
N ASP A 96 -8.97 -7.06 8.69
CA ASP A 96 -8.47 -5.78 8.18
C ASP A 96 -7.56 -5.96 6.95
N VAL A 97 -6.74 -7.02 6.96
CA VAL A 97 -5.82 -7.33 5.86
C VAL A 97 -6.59 -7.78 4.62
N GLU A 98 -7.58 -8.66 4.78
CA GLU A 98 -8.43 -9.13 3.67
C GLU A 98 -9.20 -7.97 3.02
N GLU A 99 -9.90 -7.16 3.81
CA GLU A 99 -10.65 -6.00 3.28
C GLU A 99 -9.76 -4.97 2.59
N ASN A 100 -8.54 -4.75 3.09
CA ASN A 100 -7.60 -3.81 2.50
C ASN A 100 -7.12 -4.22 1.08
N PHE A 101 -7.30 -5.49 0.70
CA PHE A 101 -6.93 -5.99 -0.62
C PHE A 101 -8.07 -6.07 -1.63
N ASP A 102 -9.31 -5.73 -1.26
CA ASP A 102 -10.46 -5.71 -2.19
C ASP A 102 -10.23 -4.82 -3.42
N GLY A 103 -9.43 -3.76 -3.26
CA GLY A 103 -9.06 -2.85 -4.35
C GLY A 103 -7.87 -3.30 -5.21
N ASN A 104 -7.24 -4.44 -4.91
CA ASN A 104 -6.02 -4.89 -5.60
C ASN A 104 -6.24 -6.18 -6.38
N LEU A 105 -6.05 -6.13 -7.69
CA LEU A 105 -6.21 -7.29 -8.55
C LEU A 105 -4.87 -7.98 -8.86
N CYS A 106 -4.82 -9.29 -8.62
CA CYS A 106 -3.71 -10.14 -9.04
C CYS A 106 -4.20 -11.29 -9.93
N ARG A 107 -3.63 -11.40 -11.13
CA ARG A 107 -3.98 -12.47 -12.07
C ARG A 107 -3.11 -13.73 -11.95
N CYS A 108 -1.98 -13.64 -11.27
CA CYS A 108 -0.96 -14.70 -11.30
C CYS A 108 -0.94 -15.55 -10.02
N THR A 109 -1.01 -14.93 -8.84
CA THR A 109 -0.72 -15.62 -7.58
C THR A 109 -1.91 -16.36 -6.97
N GLY A 110 -3.15 -15.99 -7.35
CA GLY A 110 -4.35 -16.49 -6.70
C GLY A 110 -4.50 -16.06 -5.23
N TYR A 111 -3.86 -14.96 -4.84
CA TYR A 111 -3.91 -14.30 -3.51
C TYR A 111 -3.38 -15.07 -2.30
N ARG A 112 -3.46 -16.40 -2.30
CA ARG A 112 -3.01 -17.23 -1.17
C ARG A 112 -1.57 -16.96 -0.67
N PRO A 113 -0.56 -16.68 -1.51
CA PRO A 113 0.77 -16.35 -1.01
C PRO A 113 0.96 -14.87 -0.62
N ILE A 114 -0.07 -14.03 -0.83
CA ILE A 114 -0.08 -12.62 -0.41
C ILE A 114 -0.71 -12.48 0.98
N LEU A 115 -1.76 -13.25 1.25
CA LEU A 115 -2.43 -13.38 2.56
C LEU A 115 -1.65 -14.32 3.49
#